data_AF-A0A382MZW8-F1
#
_entry.id   AF-A0A382MZW8-F1
#
_cell.length_a   1.000
_cell.length_b   1.000
_cell.length_c   1.000
_cell.angle_alpha   90.00
_cell.angle_beta   90.00
_cell.angle_gamma   90.00
#
_symmetry.space_group_name_H-M   'P 1'
#
loop_
_entity.id
_entity.type
_entity.pdbx_description
1 polymer ?
#
loop_
_entity_poly.entity_id
_entity_poly.type
_entity_poly.pdbx_seq_one_letter_code
_entity_poly.pdbx_strand_id
1 'polypeptide(L)'
;MRRGLAVFVVVAVTALSWPGTAWAAAPTLPLALTATAGNAEVALAWTVPADTGGGGGIDTYHVEYSSDGGTVWIRVVRANTDAVALTVTGLTNGTAYIFRVMGVNGSDVGPASATAAATPVANWSPTDAATYSACPTGVIPAAGFTDTTSTDVDCIAYYGITKGTTATTYSPTDTVTRWQMALFLTRMATRAGVTLGDGSVQGFDDIAGYSTEIQTAVNQIKQLGITVGKTATTYAPADNVTR
;
A
#
# COMPACT_ATOMS: atom_id res chain seq x y z
N MET A 1 58.20 -46.62 57.27
CA MET A 1 58.18 -45.71 56.10
C MET A 1 57.99 -46.54 54.83
N ARG A 2 56.77 -46.59 54.28
CA ARG A 2 56.51 -47.01 52.90
C ARG A 2 55.51 -46.02 52.34
N ARG A 3 55.93 -45.24 51.34
CA ARG A 3 55.11 -44.21 50.68
C ARG A 3 54.18 -44.93 49.70
N GLY A 4 52.87 -44.87 49.95
CA GLY A 4 51.85 -45.32 48.99
C GLY A 4 51.65 -44.23 47.93
N LEU A 5 51.88 -44.57 46.67
CA LEU A 5 51.59 -43.72 45.51
C LEU A 5 50.07 -43.75 45.27
N ALA A 6 49.36 -42.65 45.52
CA ALA A 6 47.96 -42.53 45.14
C ALA A 6 47.89 -42.16 43.65
N VAL A 7 47.44 -43.10 42.82
CA VAL A 7 47.12 -42.84 41.41
C VAL A 7 45.80 -42.06 41.39
N PHE A 8 45.88 -40.76 41.11
CA PHE A 8 44.69 -39.97 40.78
C PHE A 8 44.30 -40.28 39.34
N VAL A 9 43.26 -41.09 39.16
CA VAL A 9 42.56 -41.18 37.88
C VAL A 9 41.77 -39.89 37.74
N VAL A 10 42.30 -38.94 36.95
CA VAL A 10 41.52 -37.80 36.47
C VAL A 10 40.55 -38.35 35.43
N VAL A 11 39.32 -38.66 35.86
CA VAL A 11 38.22 -38.85 34.91
C VAL A 11 37.98 -37.47 34.30
N ALA A 12 38.45 -37.28 33.07
CA ALA A 12 38.03 -36.13 32.28
C ALA A 12 36.50 -36.21 32.16
N VAL A 13 35.81 -35.27 32.80
CA VAL A 13 34.40 -35.03 32.50
C VAL A 13 34.39 -34.47 31.09
N THR A 14 34.32 -35.35 30.09
CA THR A 14 33.91 -34.96 28.76
C THR A 14 32.49 -34.44 28.91
N ALA A 15 32.33 -33.13 28.74
CA ALA A 15 31.01 -32.52 28.70
C ALA A 15 30.19 -33.29 27.65
N LEU A 16 29.13 -33.99 28.07
CA LEU A 16 28.13 -34.48 27.15
C LEU A 16 27.48 -33.26 26.50
N SER A 17 27.93 -32.90 25.29
CA SER A 17 27.23 -31.94 24.46
C SER A 17 25.96 -32.61 23.95
N TRP A 18 24.87 -32.48 24.71
CA TRP A 18 23.54 -32.68 24.15
C TRP A 18 23.42 -31.75 22.94
N PRO A 19 22.81 -32.16 21.81
CA PRO A 19 22.43 -31.22 20.76
C PRO A 19 21.34 -30.33 21.35
N GLY A 20 21.76 -29.30 22.09
CA GLY A 20 20.88 -28.30 22.62
C GLY A 20 20.26 -27.61 21.43
N THR A 21 18.95 -27.79 21.25
CA THR A 21 18.14 -26.88 20.45
C THR A 21 18.51 -25.49 20.95
N ALA A 22 19.13 -24.66 20.11
CA ALA A 22 19.39 -23.28 20.46
C ALA A 22 18.04 -22.68 20.84
N TRP A 23 17.89 -22.31 22.12
CA TRP A 23 16.69 -21.66 22.60
C TRP A 23 16.55 -20.36 21.82
N ALA A 24 15.36 -20.12 21.27
CA ALA A 24 15.07 -18.86 20.59
C ALA A 24 15.29 -17.73 21.58
N ALA A 25 16.13 -16.77 21.23
CA ALA A 25 16.40 -15.56 21.99
C ALA A 25 15.67 -14.37 21.37
N ALA A 26 15.64 -13.25 22.10
CA ALA A 26 15.12 -11.99 21.58
C ALA A 26 15.87 -11.59 20.30
N PRO A 27 15.15 -11.21 19.23
CA PRO A 27 15.79 -10.72 18.01
C PRO A 27 16.39 -9.33 18.24
N THR A 28 17.26 -8.92 17.32
CA THR A 28 17.75 -7.53 17.25
C THR A 28 16.66 -6.58 16.71
N LEU A 29 16.94 -5.28 16.67
CA LEU A 29 15.96 -4.29 16.20
C LEU A 29 15.67 -4.44 14.69
N PRO A 30 14.41 -4.28 14.26
CA PRO A 30 14.07 -4.13 12.85
C PRO A 30 14.69 -2.86 12.25
N LEU A 31 15.06 -2.92 10.98
CA LEU A 31 15.79 -1.86 10.28
C LEU A 31 14.90 -1.17 9.23
N ALA A 32 15.35 -0.01 8.73
CA ALA A 32 14.76 0.71 7.60
C ALA A 32 13.23 0.91 7.68
N LEU A 33 12.68 1.20 8.87
CA LEU A 33 11.26 1.50 9.01
C LEU A 33 10.91 2.78 8.23
N THR A 34 9.92 2.65 7.36
CA THR A 34 9.33 3.70 6.56
C THR A 34 7.84 3.79 6.84
N ALA A 35 7.28 5.00 6.72
CA ALA A 35 5.87 5.27 6.94
C ALA A 35 5.33 6.13 5.81
N THR A 36 4.32 5.62 5.11
CA THR A 36 3.67 6.28 3.98
C THR A 36 2.23 6.61 4.36
N ALA A 37 1.88 7.89 4.34
CA ALA A 37 0.54 8.36 4.69
C ALA A 37 -0.49 7.99 3.63
N GLY A 38 -1.65 7.50 4.08
CA GLY A 38 -2.87 7.33 3.30
C GLY A 38 -4.06 8.03 3.96
N ASN A 39 -5.28 7.73 3.51
CA ASN A 39 -6.50 8.26 4.11
C ASN A 39 -6.88 7.50 5.37
N ALA A 40 -6.83 8.19 6.51
CA ALA A 40 -7.08 7.61 7.82
C ALA A 40 -6.23 6.37 8.11
N GLU A 41 -5.08 6.26 7.43
CA GLU A 41 -4.19 5.10 7.51
C GLU A 41 -2.73 5.49 7.24
N VAL A 42 -1.81 4.63 7.66
CA VAL A 42 -0.39 4.70 7.35
C VAL A 42 0.11 3.30 6.98
N ALA A 43 0.70 3.18 5.79
CA ALA A 43 1.40 1.98 5.36
C ALA A 43 2.84 2.01 5.86
N LEU A 44 3.21 1.01 6.65
CA LEU A 44 4.56 0.82 7.18
C LEU A 44 5.27 -0.27 6.41
N ALA A 45 6.56 -0.09 6.16
CA ALA A 45 7.45 -1.13 5.66
C ALA A 45 8.80 -1.05 6.38
N TRP A 46 9.40 -2.20 6.66
CA TRP A 46 10.68 -2.32 7.35
C TRP A 46 11.49 -3.49 6.78
N THR A 47 12.65 -3.76 7.34
CA THR A 47 13.45 -4.94 7.04
C THR A 47 13.66 -5.80 8.28
N VAL A 48 13.81 -7.11 8.04
CA VAL A 48 14.04 -8.11 9.10
C VAL A 48 15.28 -7.73 9.92
N PRO A 49 15.28 -7.95 11.25
CA PRO A 49 16.48 -7.78 12.08
C PRO A 49 17.70 -8.53 11.52
N ALA A 50 18.89 -7.97 11.73
CA ALA A 50 20.14 -8.58 11.26
C ALA A 50 20.44 -9.93 11.95
N ASP A 51 20.03 -10.05 13.21
CA ASP A 51 20.02 -11.30 13.97
C ASP A 51 18.60 -11.53 14.50
N THR A 52 18.04 -12.68 14.15
CA THR A 52 16.70 -13.12 14.55
C THR A 52 16.72 -14.00 15.79
N GLY A 53 17.79 -13.99 16.61
CA GLY A 53 17.82 -14.66 17.90
C GLY A 53 17.93 -16.20 17.85
N GLY A 54 18.32 -16.76 16.69
CA GLY A 54 18.41 -18.21 16.46
C GLY A 54 17.04 -18.91 16.32
N GLY A 55 16.98 -20.02 15.56
CA GLY A 55 15.79 -20.88 15.52
C GLY A 55 14.82 -20.73 14.35
N GLY A 56 15.11 -19.93 13.31
CA GLY A 56 14.44 -20.03 12.02
C GLY A 56 13.59 -18.84 11.55
N GLY A 57 13.60 -17.71 12.25
CA GLY A 57 12.93 -16.49 11.80
C GLY A 57 12.44 -15.61 12.94
N ILE A 58 11.56 -14.66 12.62
CA ILE A 58 10.83 -13.82 13.59
C ILE A 58 9.40 -14.35 13.69
N ASP A 59 8.88 -14.68 14.86
CA ASP A 59 7.52 -15.24 15.00
C ASP A 59 6.43 -14.19 14.73
N THR A 60 6.58 -13.00 15.31
CA THR A 60 5.64 -11.88 15.12
C THR A 60 6.35 -10.53 15.20
N TYR A 61 5.68 -9.49 14.73
CA TYR A 61 6.13 -8.11 14.95
C TYR A 61 5.12 -7.38 15.83
N HIS A 62 5.64 -6.74 16.88
CA HIS A 62 4.90 -5.72 17.62
C HIS A 62 5.13 -4.38 16.94
N VAL A 63 4.06 -3.83 16.36
CA VAL A 63 4.05 -2.47 15.84
C VAL A 63 3.39 -1.59 16.88
N GLU A 64 4.01 -0.47 17.21
CA GLU A 64 3.43 0.51 18.12
C GLU A 64 3.38 1.87 17.44
N TYR A 65 2.32 2.62 17.72
CA TYR A 65 2.17 3.99 17.25
C TYR A 65 1.82 4.93 18.40
N SER A 66 2.16 6.20 18.23
CA SER A 66 1.87 7.26 19.20
C SER A 66 1.44 8.52 18.47
N SER A 67 0.42 9.20 18.98
CA SER A 67 -0.06 10.51 18.51
C SER A 67 0.41 11.69 19.37
N ASP A 68 1.21 11.42 20.41
CA ASP A 68 1.61 12.40 21.44
C ASP A 68 3.14 12.49 21.58
N GLY A 69 3.85 12.26 20.46
CA GLY A 69 5.31 12.36 20.41
C GLY A 69 6.04 11.25 21.16
N GLY A 70 5.37 10.14 21.44
CA GLY A 70 5.97 8.95 22.08
C GLY A 70 5.73 8.88 23.58
N THR A 71 4.80 9.67 24.13
CA THR A 71 4.44 9.64 25.55
C THR A 71 3.57 8.41 25.85
N VAL A 72 2.59 8.13 24.99
CA VAL A 72 1.75 6.94 25.04
C VAL A 72 1.86 6.17 23.73
N TRP A 73 2.12 4.86 23.85
CA TRP A 73 2.23 3.95 22.72
C TRP A 73 1.06 2.97 22.71
N ILE A 74 0.39 2.89 21.56
CA ILE A 74 -0.69 1.94 21.29
C ILE A 74 -0.11 0.81 20.46
N ARG A 75 -0.35 -0.44 20.89
CA ARG A 75 0.18 -1.64 20.22
C ARG A 75 -0.80 -2.22 19.21
N VAL A 76 -0.27 -2.53 18.05
CA VAL A 76 -0.88 -3.34 16.99
C VAL A 76 -0.01 -4.56 16.79
N VAL A 77 -0.58 -5.75 17.02
CA VAL A 77 0.13 -7.01 16.83
C VAL A 77 -0.03 -7.47 15.39
N ARG A 78 1.08 -7.80 14.75
CA ARG A 78 1.08 -8.40 13.43
C ARG A 78 1.60 -9.83 13.51
N ALA A 79 0.71 -10.78 13.26
CA ALA A 79 1.09 -12.16 13.03
C ALA A 79 1.65 -12.33 11.60
N ASN A 80 2.52 -13.34 11.42
CA ASN A 80 3.17 -13.78 10.19
C ASN A 80 4.62 -13.29 10.00
N THR A 81 5.52 -14.27 9.87
CA THR A 81 6.99 -14.18 9.99
C THR A 81 7.66 -13.50 8.79
N ASP A 82 7.04 -13.62 7.61
CA ASP A 82 7.69 -13.27 6.34
C ASP A 82 7.37 -11.86 5.85
N ALA A 83 6.32 -11.25 6.41
CA ALA A 83 5.83 -9.98 5.88
C ALA A 83 6.30 -8.79 6.74
N VAL A 84 7.15 -7.98 6.15
CA VAL A 84 7.80 -6.80 6.74
C VAL A 84 7.06 -5.50 6.44
N ALA A 85 5.72 -5.55 6.36
CA ALA A 85 4.89 -4.39 6.05
C ALA A 85 3.51 -4.47 6.71
N LEU A 86 2.99 -3.36 7.24
CA LEU A 86 1.68 -3.29 7.89
C LEU A 86 0.99 -1.97 7.58
N THR A 87 -0.29 -2.01 7.23
CA THR A 87 -1.12 -0.81 7.20
C THR A 87 -1.83 -0.64 8.54
N VAL A 88 -1.58 0.46 9.22
CA VAL A 88 -2.30 0.87 10.43
C VAL A 88 -3.45 1.77 10.01
N THR A 89 -4.69 1.33 10.23
CA THR A 89 -5.93 2.03 9.83
C THR A 89 -6.63 2.65 11.04
N GLY A 90 -7.65 3.47 10.79
CA GLY A 90 -8.43 4.14 11.84
C GLY A 90 -7.71 5.33 12.49
N LEU A 91 -6.69 5.86 11.81
CA LEU A 91 -5.93 7.03 12.26
C LEU A 91 -6.69 8.33 11.90
N THR A 92 -6.45 9.39 12.65
CA THR A 92 -7.09 10.69 12.40
C THR A 92 -6.28 11.50 11.38
N ASN A 93 -6.92 11.92 10.30
CA ASN A 93 -6.28 12.77 9.29
C ASN A 93 -5.83 14.12 9.90
N GLY A 94 -4.66 14.59 9.49
CA GLY A 94 -4.02 15.81 10.01
C GLY A 94 -3.35 15.64 11.37
N THR A 95 -3.47 14.48 12.02
CA THR A 95 -2.75 14.17 13.27
C THR A 95 -1.43 13.49 12.94
N ALA A 96 -0.32 14.02 13.45
CA ALA A 96 0.99 13.40 13.27
C ALA A 96 1.11 12.16 14.17
N TYR A 97 1.53 11.04 13.58
CA TYR A 97 1.82 9.81 14.30
C TYR A 97 3.28 9.42 14.14
N ILE A 98 3.86 8.86 15.21
CA ILE A 98 5.16 8.19 15.16
C ILE A 98 4.97 6.70 15.38
N PHE A 99 5.78 5.89 14.71
CA PHE A 99 5.67 4.44 14.66
C PHE A 99 7.02 3.80 15.01
N ARG A 100 6.98 2.66 15.69
CA ARG A 100 8.15 1.81 15.93
C ARG A 100 7.77 0.34 15.82
N VAL A 101 8.73 -0.50 15.47
CA VAL A 101 8.53 -1.95 15.29
C VAL A 101 9.53 -2.73 16.12
N MET A 102 9.10 -3.82 16.73
CA MET A 102 9.93 -4.77 17.48
C MET A 102 9.69 -6.18 16.93
N GLY A 103 10.75 -6.95 16.73
CA GLY A 103 10.64 -8.38 16.44
C GLY A 103 10.35 -9.16 17.73
N VAL A 104 9.63 -10.27 17.62
CA VAL A 104 9.26 -11.12 18.75
C VAL A 104 9.50 -12.58 18.39
N ASN A 105 10.17 -13.30 19.30
CA ASN A 105 10.37 -14.75 19.23
C ASN A 105 9.87 -15.39 20.53
N GLY A 106 8.90 -16.30 20.44
CA GLY A 106 8.24 -16.88 21.61
C GLY A 106 7.70 -15.79 22.54
N SER A 107 8.25 -15.72 23.76
CA SER A 107 7.92 -14.70 24.75
C SER A 107 8.88 -13.50 24.76
N ASP A 108 9.94 -13.55 23.96
CA ASP A 108 11.02 -12.57 23.99
C ASP A 108 10.83 -11.49 22.93
N VAL A 109 10.82 -10.23 23.37
CA VAL A 109 10.63 -9.05 22.53
C VAL A 109 11.98 -8.36 22.35
N GLY A 110 12.38 -8.17 21.10
CA GLY A 110 13.58 -7.43 20.72
C GLY A 110 13.45 -5.91 20.95
N PRO A 111 14.56 -5.17 20.84
CA PRO A 111 14.53 -3.71 20.94
C PRO A 111 13.72 -3.08 19.80
N ALA A 112 13.18 -1.88 20.06
CA ALA A 112 12.44 -1.13 19.06
C ALA A 112 13.35 -0.55 17.97
N SER A 113 12.82 -0.49 16.75
CA SER A 113 13.42 0.23 15.63
C SER A 113 13.56 1.73 15.91
N ALA A 114 14.32 2.43 15.07
CA ALA A 114 14.17 3.87 14.94
C ALA A 114 12.71 4.22 14.57
N THR A 115 12.24 5.39 15.01
CA THR A 115 10.86 5.82 14.77
C THR A 115 10.70 6.38 13.36
N ALA A 116 9.60 6.04 12.70
CA ALA A 116 9.15 6.70 11.47
C ALA A 116 7.91 7.55 11.77
N ALA A 117 7.76 8.68 11.10
CA ALA A 117 6.62 9.58 11.30
C ALA A 117 5.80 9.71 10.01
N ALA A 118 4.49 9.75 10.14
CA ALA A 118 3.58 10.07 9.04
C ALA A 118 2.34 10.79 9.59
N THR A 119 1.79 11.68 8.78
CA THR A 119 0.52 12.35 9.06
C THR A 119 -0.48 11.85 8.03
N PRO A 120 -1.45 10.98 8.40
CA PRO A 120 -2.53 10.60 7.52
C PRO A 120 -3.20 11.85 6.97
N VAL A 121 -3.56 11.81 5.70
CA VAL A 121 -4.24 12.90 5.02
C VAL A 121 -5.46 12.34 4.33
N ALA A 122 -6.56 13.09 4.36
CA ALA A 122 -7.68 12.73 3.50
C ALA A 122 -7.14 12.65 2.07
N ASN A 123 -7.51 11.61 1.33
CA ASN A 123 -7.18 11.45 -0.09
C ASN A 123 -7.96 12.44 -0.99
N TRP A 124 -8.27 13.61 -0.43
CA TRP A 124 -8.89 14.77 -1.07
C TRP A 124 -8.51 16.02 -0.25
N SER A 125 -7.65 16.88 -0.81
CA SER A 125 -7.49 18.24 -0.29
C SER A 125 -8.33 19.21 -1.13
N PRO A 126 -9.17 20.06 -0.52
CA PRO A 126 -9.86 21.14 -1.23
C PRO A 126 -8.90 22.10 -1.98
N THR A 127 -7.61 22.10 -1.66
CA THR A 127 -6.61 22.90 -2.38
C THR A 127 -6.29 22.38 -3.78
N ASP A 128 -6.56 21.10 -4.08
CA ASP A 128 -6.47 20.58 -5.45
C ASP A 128 -7.64 21.04 -6.34
N ALA A 129 -8.71 21.60 -5.75
CA ALA A 129 -9.81 22.21 -6.50
C ALA A 129 -9.40 23.54 -7.17
N ALA A 130 -8.30 24.17 -6.74
CA ALA A 130 -7.85 25.45 -7.28
C ALA A 130 -7.09 25.33 -8.62
N THR A 131 -6.65 24.12 -9.01
CA THR A 131 -6.03 23.84 -10.31
C THR A 131 -7.01 23.27 -11.33
N TYR A 132 -8.24 22.91 -10.92
CA TYR A 132 -9.30 22.68 -11.88
C TYR A 132 -9.67 24.01 -12.50
N SER A 133 -9.54 24.10 -13.83
CA SER A 133 -10.22 25.13 -14.59
C SER A 133 -11.69 25.06 -14.19
N ALA A 134 -12.19 26.11 -13.53
CA ALA A 134 -13.60 26.20 -13.20
C ALA A 134 -14.40 25.88 -14.45
N CYS A 135 -15.46 25.09 -14.28
CA CYS A 135 -16.38 24.80 -15.35
C CYS A 135 -16.75 26.10 -16.07
N PRO A 136 -16.70 26.15 -17.42
CA PRO A 136 -16.93 27.40 -18.14
C PRO A 136 -18.24 28.02 -17.68
N THR A 137 -18.16 29.23 -17.13
CA THR A 137 -19.35 29.93 -16.64
C THR A 137 -20.19 30.37 -17.83
N GLY A 138 -21.39 29.80 -17.94
CA GLY A 138 -22.31 30.01 -19.06
C GLY A 138 -23.35 28.88 -19.13
N VAL A 139 -24.34 29.03 -20.01
CA VAL A 139 -25.29 27.95 -20.29
C VAL A 139 -24.52 26.86 -21.05
N ILE A 140 -24.05 25.85 -20.35
CA ILE A 140 -23.49 24.65 -20.97
C ILE A 140 -24.67 24.02 -21.72
N PRO A 141 -24.61 23.81 -23.05
CA PRO A 141 -25.67 23.13 -23.74
C PRO A 141 -25.84 21.75 -23.11
N ALA A 142 -27.03 21.43 -22.61
CA ALA A 142 -27.32 20.12 -22.01
C ALA A 142 -26.82 19.04 -22.98
N ALA A 143 -25.86 18.23 -22.55
CA ALA A 143 -25.18 17.25 -23.41
C ALA A 143 -26.07 16.03 -23.74
N GLY A 144 -27.40 16.21 -23.73
CA GLY A 144 -28.39 15.17 -23.88
C GLY A 144 -28.89 14.57 -22.55
N PHE A 145 -28.28 14.89 -21.41
CA PHE A 145 -28.77 14.45 -20.09
C PHE A 145 -29.98 15.31 -19.67
N THR A 146 -31.12 14.66 -19.44
CA THR A 146 -32.39 15.34 -19.10
C THR A 146 -32.73 15.27 -17.61
N ASP A 147 -31.90 14.60 -16.81
CA ASP A 147 -32.12 14.34 -15.38
C ASP A 147 -31.29 15.24 -14.45
N THR A 148 -30.48 16.15 -14.99
CA THR A 148 -29.46 16.84 -14.19
C THR A 148 -29.77 18.32 -14.01
N THR A 149 -30.26 18.65 -12.82
CA THR A 149 -30.25 20.02 -12.28
C THR A 149 -28.89 20.40 -11.67
N SER A 150 -27.89 19.51 -11.75
CA SER A 150 -26.55 19.74 -11.21
C SER A 150 -25.59 20.23 -12.30
N THR A 151 -25.11 21.47 -12.13
CA THR A 151 -24.03 22.05 -12.94
C THR A 151 -22.81 21.15 -13.00
N ASP A 152 -22.52 20.40 -11.94
CA ASP A 152 -21.34 19.53 -11.87
C ASP A 152 -21.40 18.40 -12.89
N VAL A 153 -22.59 17.86 -13.18
CA VAL A 153 -22.75 16.78 -14.18
C VAL A 153 -22.59 17.32 -15.60
N ASP A 154 -23.10 18.52 -15.89
CA ASP A 154 -22.90 19.19 -17.18
C ASP A 154 -21.43 19.53 -17.42
N CYS A 155 -20.70 19.94 -16.38
CA CYS A 155 -19.26 20.21 -16.44
C CYS A 155 -18.45 18.95 -16.75
N ILE A 156 -18.79 17.84 -16.10
CA ILE A 156 -18.16 16.53 -16.29
C ILE A 156 -18.42 16.02 -17.73
N ALA A 157 -19.66 16.15 -18.23
CA ALA A 157 -20.05 15.81 -19.60
C ALA A 157 -19.40 16.70 -20.68
N TYR A 158 -19.33 18.03 -20.46
CA TYR A 158 -18.65 18.99 -21.36
C TYR A 158 -17.17 18.64 -21.55
N TYR A 159 -16.54 18.12 -20.51
CA TYR A 159 -15.16 17.65 -20.55
C TYR A 159 -15.01 16.20 -21.07
N GLY A 160 -16.07 15.65 -21.67
CA GLY A 160 -16.09 14.34 -22.31
C GLY A 160 -16.11 13.17 -21.33
N ILE A 161 -16.25 13.45 -20.04
CA ILE A 161 -16.32 12.46 -18.97
C ILE A 161 -17.81 12.21 -18.74
N THR A 162 -18.42 11.26 -19.45
CA THR A 162 -19.55 10.44 -18.98
C THR A 162 -20.16 9.73 -20.18
N LYS A 163 -20.28 8.41 -20.05
CA LYS A 163 -21.56 7.81 -20.44
C LYS A 163 -22.23 7.38 -19.14
N GLY A 164 -23.44 7.90 -18.96
CA GLY A 164 -24.35 7.40 -17.96
C GLY A 164 -24.85 5.99 -18.30
N THR A 165 -25.72 5.44 -17.48
CA THR A 165 -26.38 4.15 -17.74
C THR A 165 -27.20 4.17 -19.04
N THR A 166 -27.57 5.35 -19.51
CA THR A 166 -28.11 5.65 -20.84
C THR A 166 -27.44 6.90 -21.43
N ALA A 167 -27.82 7.29 -22.65
CA ALA A 167 -27.40 8.57 -23.24
C ALA A 167 -27.82 9.80 -22.39
N THR A 168 -28.70 9.63 -21.40
CA THR A 168 -29.34 10.74 -20.70
C THR A 168 -29.44 10.59 -19.17
N THR A 169 -28.91 9.51 -18.56
CA THR A 169 -29.03 9.23 -17.10
C THR A 169 -27.67 8.98 -16.42
N TYR A 170 -27.23 9.87 -15.54
CA TYR A 170 -25.99 9.74 -14.76
C TYR A 170 -26.25 8.97 -13.45
N SER A 171 -25.44 7.93 -13.17
CA SER A 171 -25.53 7.15 -11.92
C SER A 171 -24.15 7.10 -11.23
N PRO A 172 -23.92 7.90 -10.17
CA PRO A 172 -22.64 7.95 -9.48
C PRO A 172 -22.40 6.73 -8.56
N THR A 173 -23.39 5.85 -8.39
CA THR A 173 -23.30 4.67 -7.51
C THR A 173 -23.06 3.36 -8.26
N ASP A 174 -23.21 3.34 -9.57
CA ASP A 174 -23.01 2.13 -10.38
C ASP A 174 -21.53 1.81 -10.62
N THR A 175 -21.26 0.54 -10.88
CA THR A 175 -19.92 0.05 -11.21
C THR A 175 -19.48 0.53 -12.59
N VAL A 176 -18.24 0.98 -12.68
CA VAL A 176 -17.59 1.43 -13.93
C VAL A 176 -16.73 0.30 -14.47
N THR A 177 -16.71 0.08 -15.79
CA THR A 177 -15.83 -0.94 -16.38
C THR A 177 -14.37 -0.47 -16.37
N ARG A 178 -13.42 -1.42 -16.43
CA ARG A 178 -11.99 -1.12 -16.40
C ARG A 178 -11.57 -0.20 -17.57
N TRP A 179 -12.10 -0.43 -18.77
CA TRP A 179 -11.79 0.44 -19.92
C TRP A 179 -12.31 1.87 -19.74
N GLN A 180 -13.47 2.05 -19.08
CA GLN A 180 -14.01 3.38 -18.78
C GLN A 180 -13.13 4.10 -17.77
N MET A 181 -12.63 3.39 -16.77
CA MET A 181 -11.67 3.94 -15.80
C MET A 181 -10.34 4.32 -16.47
N ALA A 182 -9.85 3.54 -17.43
CA ALA A 182 -8.63 3.86 -18.17
C ALA A 182 -8.73 5.20 -18.90
N LEU A 183 -9.84 5.42 -19.63
CA LEU A 183 -10.11 6.69 -20.31
C LEU A 183 -10.20 7.85 -19.34
N PHE A 184 -10.83 7.63 -18.18
CA PHE A 184 -10.94 8.66 -17.16
C PHE A 184 -9.55 9.08 -16.65
N LEU A 185 -8.71 8.11 -16.26
CA LEU A 185 -7.39 8.38 -15.69
C LEU A 185 -6.46 9.10 -16.67
N THR A 186 -6.42 8.71 -17.94
CA THR A 186 -5.56 9.37 -18.93
C THR A 186 -6.01 10.80 -19.24
N ARG A 187 -7.32 11.05 -19.31
CA ARG A 187 -7.85 12.40 -19.51
C ARG A 187 -7.57 13.31 -18.32
N MET A 188 -7.69 12.77 -17.10
CA MET A 188 -7.34 13.47 -15.88
C MET A 188 -5.84 13.77 -15.79
N ALA A 189 -4.99 12.80 -16.11
CA ALA A 189 -3.55 12.96 -16.16
C ALA A 189 -3.13 14.05 -17.16
N THR A 190 -3.70 14.05 -18.37
CA THR A 190 -3.47 15.10 -19.37
C THR A 190 -3.84 16.49 -18.83
N ARG A 191 -4.97 16.62 -18.14
CA ARG A 191 -5.40 17.90 -17.54
C ARG A 191 -4.52 18.35 -16.38
N ALA A 192 -4.05 17.41 -15.57
CA ALA A 192 -3.11 17.68 -14.49
C ALA A 192 -1.69 18.02 -14.99
N GLY A 193 -1.48 18.04 -16.32
CA GLY A 193 -0.16 18.29 -16.92
C GLY A 193 0.79 17.11 -16.84
N VAL A 194 0.30 15.92 -16.48
CA VAL A 194 1.09 14.69 -16.47
C VAL A 194 1.34 14.28 -17.93
N THR A 195 2.61 14.16 -18.30
CA THR A 195 2.99 13.68 -19.63
C THR A 195 2.64 12.20 -19.73
N LEU A 196 1.68 11.88 -20.60
CA LEU A 196 1.35 10.50 -20.94
C LEU A 196 2.38 9.94 -21.91
N GLY A 197 2.62 8.63 -21.84
CA GLY A 197 3.33 7.93 -22.89
C GLY A 197 2.57 7.96 -24.22
N ASP A 198 3.21 7.49 -25.28
CA ASP A 198 2.65 7.46 -26.63
C ASP A 198 1.47 6.48 -26.81
N GLY A 199 1.19 5.64 -25.81
CA GLY A 199 0.18 4.59 -25.88
C GLY A 199 0.56 3.43 -26.80
N SER A 200 1.85 3.26 -27.10
CA SER A 200 2.37 2.08 -27.78
C SER A 200 1.97 0.79 -27.05
N VAL A 201 1.77 -0.28 -27.82
CA VAL A 201 1.23 -1.55 -27.34
C VAL A 201 2.01 -2.08 -26.14
N GLN A 202 1.30 -2.36 -25.04
CA GLN A 202 1.90 -2.85 -23.80
C GLN A 202 1.67 -4.35 -23.56
N GLY A 203 1.42 -5.13 -24.61
CA GLY A 203 1.28 -6.59 -24.53
C GLY A 203 -0.06 -7.09 -23.96
N PHE A 204 -1.11 -6.27 -24.01
CA PHE A 204 -2.48 -6.75 -23.76
C PHE A 204 -3.12 -7.22 -25.06
N ASP A 205 -3.52 -8.48 -25.10
CA ASP A 205 -4.09 -9.11 -26.30
C ASP A 205 -5.61 -8.91 -26.40
N ASP A 206 -6.26 -8.63 -25.27
CA ASP A 206 -7.72 -8.58 -25.12
C ASP A 206 -8.35 -7.20 -25.36
N ILE A 207 -7.54 -6.21 -25.75
CA ILE A 207 -8.00 -4.84 -26.04
C ILE A 207 -8.14 -4.55 -27.54
N ALA A 208 -7.67 -5.44 -28.42
CA ALA A 208 -7.62 -5.22 -29.87
C ALA A 208 -9.00 -4.98 -30.52
N GLY A 209 -10.08 -5.50 -29.92
CA GLY A 209 -11.46 -5.29 -30.40
C GLY A 209 -12.10 -3.98 -29.97
N TYR A 210 -11.41 -3.15 -29.18
CA TYR A 210 -11.91 -1.85 -28.71
C TYR A 210 -11.43 -0.70 -29.61
N SER A 211 -12.00 0.49 -29.43
CA SER A 211 -11.57 1.67 -30.18
C SER A 211 -10.09 1.99 -29.94
N THR A 212 -9.45 2.63 -30.91
CA THR A 212 -8.04 3.06 -30.80
C THR A 212 -7.80 3.94 -29.58
N GLU A 213 -8.76 4.80 -29.24
CA GLU A 213 -8.71 5.63 -28.04
C GLU A 213 -8.65 4.79 -26.75
N ILE A 214 -9.46 3.73 -26.66
CA ILE A 214 -9.45 2.82 -25.50
C ILE A 214 -8.12 2.07 -25.44
N GLN A 215 -7.62 1.58 -26.58
CA GLN A 215 -6.35 0.86 -26.64
C GLN A 215 -5.19 1.75 -26.20
N THR A 216 -5.11 2.98 -26.72
CA THR A 216 -4.13 3.99 -26.32
C THR A 216 -4.22 4.30 -24.84
N ALA A 217 -5.42 4.53 -24.30
CA ALA A 217 -5.60 4.86 -22.90
C ALA A 217 -5.14 3.72 -21.97
N VAL A 218 -5.51 2.47 -22.28
CA VAL A 218 -5.08 1.29 -21.52
C VAL A 218 -3.56 1.12 -21.56
N ASN A 219 -2.94 1.33 -22.72
CA ASN A 219 -1.50 1.27 -22.87
C ASN A 219 -0.79 2.39 -22.08
N GLN A 220 -1.31 3.62 -22.12
CA GLN A 220 -0.76 4.76 -21.40
C GLN A 220 -0.79 4.56 -19.88
N ILE A 221 -1.89 4.06 -19.32
CA ILE A 221 -1.95 3.79 -17.88
C ILE A 221 -0.98 2.67 -17.46
N LYS A 222 -0.70 1.70 -18.34
CA LYS A 222 0.33 0.68 -18.08
C LYS A 222 1.74 1.25 -18.15
N GLN A 223 2.03 2.12 -19.11
CA GLN A 223 3.32 2.83 -19.20
C GLN A 223 3.59 3.70 -17.97
N LEU A 224 2.55 4.26 -17.36
CA LEU A 224 2.63 5.01 -16.10
C LEU A 224 2.72 4.11 -14.85
N GLY A 225 2.67 2.79 -15.01
CA GLY A 225 2.66 1.85 -13.89
C GLY A 225 1.36 1.84 -13.07
N ILE A 226 0.29 2.45 -13.58
CA ILE A 226 -1.01 2.57 -12.89
C ILE A 226 -1.78 1.23 -12.92
N THR A 227 -1.49 0.36 -13.89
CA THR A 227 -2.10 -0.97 -13.97
C THR A 227 -1.11 -2.02 -14.48
N VAL A 228 -1.25 -3.25 -13.96
CA VAL A 228 -0.54 -4.45 -14.44
C VAL A 228 -1.42 -5.37 -15.29
N GLY A 229 -2.70 -5.03 -15.46
CA GLY A 229 -3.70 -5.94 -16.03
C GLY A 229 -4.26 -6.92 -14.99
N LYS A 230 -5.16 -7.79 -15.41
CA LYS A 230 -5.65 -8.93 -14.61
C LYS A 230 -4.66 -10.10 -14.68
N THR A 231 -3.97 -10.23 -15.79
CA THR A 231 -2.83 -11.12 -16.00
C THR A 231 -1.73 -10.36 -16.76
N ALA A 232 -0.58 -11.00 -17.01
CA ALA A 232 0.49 -10.40 -17.79
C ALA A 232 0.06 -9.94 -19.20
N THR A 233 -0.90 -10.64 -19.81
CA THR A 233 -1.37 -10.41 -21.19
C THR A 233 -2.85 -10.01 -21.30
N THR A 234 -3.56 -9.92 -20.18
CA THR A 234 -5.01 -9.64 -20.16
C THR A 234 -5.32 -8.45 -19.27
N TYR A 235 -6.02 -7.45 -19.81
CA TYR A 235 -6.48 -6.28 -19.06
C TYR A 235 -7.88 -6.48 -18.44
N ALA A 236 -8.73 -7.29 -19.06
CA ALA A 236 -10.15 -7.52 -18.80
C ALA A 236 -11.01 -6.25 -18.91
N PRO A 237 -11.06 -5.59 -20.08
CA PRO A 237 -11.65 -4.25 -20.22
C PRO A 237 -13.11 -4.15 -19.75
N ALA A 238 -13.92 -5.19 -19.96
CA ALA A 238 -15.34 -5.20 -19.60
C ALA A 238 -15.61 -5.52 -18.11
N ASP A 239 -14.61 -5.97 -17.36
CA ASP A 239 -14.80 -6.23 -15.93
C ASP A 239 -15.07 -4.93 -15.18
N ASN A 240 -15.86 -5.01 -14.12
CA ASN A 240 -16.15 -3.89 -13.24
C ASN A 240 -14.94 -3.54 -12.37
N VAL A 241 -14.74 -2.25 -12.13
CA VAL A 241 -13.88 -1.72 -11.07
C VAL A 241 -14.75 -1.67 -9.82
N THR A 242 -14.54 -2.62 -8.92
CA THR A 242 -15.05 -2.50 -7.55
C THR A 242 -14.33 -1.33 -6.89
N ARG A 243 -15.12 -0.40 -6.35
CA ARG A 243 -14.65 0.71 -5.53
C ARG A 243 -13.85 0.22 -4.34
#